data_AF-A0A7S1STF5-F1
#
_entry.id   AF-A0A7S1STF5-F1
#
_cell.length_a   1.000
_cell.length_b   1.000
_cell.length_c   1.000
_cell.angle_alpha   90.00
_cell.angle_beta   90.00
_cell.angle_gamma   90.00
#
_symmetry.space_group_name_H-M   'P 1'
#
loop_
_entity.id
_entity.type
_entity.pdbx_description
1 polymer ?
#
loop_
_entity_poly.entity_id
_entity_poly.type
_entity_poly.pdbx_seq_one_letter_code
_entity_poly.pdbx_strand_id
1 'polypeptide(L)'
;RNRTVVVTAEQLGGSDFTLVDLKDCTVFLLGRMSALRCHRLTRCRLFSGPVTGSSFLDAVHDSLLHLPSHQVRIHSTHDTDFYLRVRSNPIIEHSSALRFAPCTFEAWPCSQQLLSDAGLTADDNAVVEKW
;
A
#
# COMPACT_ATOMS: atom_id res chain seq x y z
N ARG A 1 14.46 11.54 -1.03
CA ARG A 1 15.57 10.61 -0.71
C ARG A 1 15.93 10.76 0.76
N ASN A 2 16.32 9.68 1.47
CA ASN A 2 16.81 9.69 2.87
C ASN A 2 15.94 10.45 3.86
N ARG A 3 14.61 10.31 3.77
CA ARG A 3 13.68 11.12 4.56
C ARG A 3 12.47 10.34 5.02
N THR A 4 11.94 10.76 6.16
CA THR A 4 10.59 10.42 6.59
C THR A 4 9.64 11.49 6.05
N VAL A 5 8.56 11.06 5.40
CA VAL A 5 7.51 11.91 4.86
C VAL A 5 6.20 11.49 5.53
N VAL A 6 5.46 12.47 6.04
CA VAL A 6 4.12 12.27 6.59
C VAL A 6 3.18 13.16 5.81
N VAL A 7 2.15 12.57 5.22
CA VAL A 7 1.10 13.27 4.47
C VAL A 7 -0.20 13.09 5.24
N THR A 8 -0.80 14.20 5.69
CA THR A 8 -2.01 14.18 6.51
C THR A 8 -3.26 13.88 5.69
N ALA A 9 -4.37 13.54 6.35
CA ALA A 9 -5.65 13.33 5.67
C ALA A 9 -6.11 14.56 4.88
N GLU A 10 -5.89 15.76 5.41
CA GLU A 10 -6.23 17.04 4.76
C GLU A 10 -5.42 17.23 3.48
N GLN A 11 -4.15 16.82 3.47
CA GLN A 11 -3.29 16.92 2.30
C GLN A 11 -3.63 15.88 1.22
N LEU A 12 -4.17 14.72 1.61
CA LEU A 12 -4.61 13.67 0.67
C LEU A 12 -5.97 14.00 0.04
N GLY A 13 -6.87 14.61 0.81
CA GLY A 13 -8.19 15.06 0.34
C GLY A 13 -9.10 13.95 -0.19
N GLY A 14 -8.81 12.66 0.08
CA GLY A 14 -9.57 11.55 -0.47
C GLY A 14 -9.33 11.28 -1.96
N SER A 15 -8.31 11.91 -2.55
CA SER A 15 -8.02 11.91 -3.99
C SER A 15 -6.93 10.91 -4.39
N ASP A 16 -6.56 10.91 -5.66
CA ASP A 16 -5.47 10.09 -6.20
C ASP A 16 -4.11 10.61 -5.68
N PHE A 17 -3.25 9.71 -5.23
CA PHE A 17 -1.93 10.06 -4.74
C PHE A 17 -0.82 9.29 -5.48
N THR A 18 0.28 9.96 -5.79
CA THR A 18 1.41 9.37 -6.51
C THR A 18 2.72 9.58 -5.76
N LEU A 19 3.45 8.48 -5.57
CA LEU A 19 4.82 8.47 -5.08
C LEU A 19 5.74 8.10 -6.25
N VAL A 20 6.74 8.94 -6.53
CA VAL A 20 7.67 8.72 -7.62
C VAL A 20 9.11 9.02 -7.21
N ASP A 21 10.06 8.24 -7.73
CA ASP A 21 11.50 8.47 -7.59
C ASP A 21 11.99 8.59 -6.13
N LEU A 22 11.41 7.76 -5.27
CA LEU A 22 11.81 7.70 -3.87
C LEU A 22 12.88 6.64 -3.67
N LYS A 23 13.86 7.01 -2.85
CA LYS A 23 14.97 6.16 -2.48
C LYS A 23 15.31 6.37 -1.02
N ASP A 24 15.41 5.28 -0.26
CA ASP A 24 15.77 5.31 1.16
C ASP A 24 14.78 6.19 1.97
N CYS A 25 13.47 6.05 1.72
CA CYS A 25 12.43 6.88 2.35
C CYS A 25 11.48 6.06 3.22
N THR A 26 10.98 6.65 4.30
CA THR A 26 9.80 6.14 5.02
C THR A 26 8.64 7.10 4.77
N VAL A 27 7.50 6.59 4.32
CA VAL A 27 6.35 7.40 3.92
C VAL A 27 5.12 6.94 4.68
N PHE A 28 4.41 7.88 5.29
CA PHE A 28 3.13 7.66 5.96
C PHE A 28 2.06 8.50 5.28
N LEU A 29 1.01 7.84 4.76
CA LEU A 29 -0.15 8.49 4.13
C LEU A 29 -1.36 8.32 5.05
N LEU A 30 -1.70 9.37 5.81
CA LEU A 30 -2.56 9.27 7.00
C LEU A 30 -4.06 9.45 6.72
N GLY A 31 -4.54 9.04 5.55
CA GLY A 31 -5.92 9.26 5.16
C GLY A 31 -6.35 8.36 4.01
N ARG A 32 -7.62 8.51 3.64
CA ARG A 32 -8.21 7.79 2.51
C ARG A 32 -7.71 8.36 1.18
N MET A 33 -7.58 7.49 0.19
CA MET A 33 -7.27 7.85 -1.20
C MET A 33 -8.21 7.12 -2.16
N SER A 34 -8.51 7.72 -3.30
CA SER A 34 -9.24 7.04 -4.39
C SER A 34 -8.36 6.11 -5.20
N ALA A 35 -7.08 6.48 -5.39
CA ALA A 35 -6.07 5.62 -5.99
C ALA A 35 -4.68 5.93 -5.43
N LEU A 36 -3.80 4.94 -5.46
CA LEU A 36 -2.39 5.09 -5.08
C LEU A 36 -1.49 4.56 -6.19
N ARG A 37 -0.58 5.39 -6.69
CA ARG A 37 0.44 4.98 -7.66
C ARG A 37 1.81 5.07 -7.00
N CYS A 38 2.59 4.00 -7.05
CA CYS A 38 3.98 4.00 -6.64
C CYS A 38 4.83 3.62 -7.83
N HIS A 39 5.77 4.49 -8.20
CA HIS A 39 6.63 4.27 -9.34
C HIS A 39 8.10 4.56 -8.99
N ARG A 40 9.00 3.61 -9.25
CA ARG A 40 10.44 3.75 -8.98
C ARG A 40 10.73 4.05 -7.50
N LEU A 41 10.31 3.13 -6.63
CA LEU A 41 10.63 3.15 -5.20
C LEU A 41 11.76 2.16 -4.92
N THR A 42 12.76 2.56 -4.14
CA THR A 42 13.88 1.68 -3.77
C THR A 42 14.25 1.87 -2.30
N ARG A 43 14.32 0.79 -1.52
CA ARG A 43 14.60 0.88 -0.06
C ARG A 43 13.63 1.79 0.66
N CYS A 44 12.36 1.64 0.29
CA CYS A 44 11.29 2.44 0.84
C CYS A 44 10.42 1.63 1.81
N ARG A 45 9.94 2.30 2.85
CA ARG A 45 8.90 1.80 3.74
C ARG A 45 7.67 2.67 3.56
N LEU A 46 6.56 2.10 3.10
CA LEU A 46 5.31 2.81 2.88
C LEU A 46 4.25 2.28 3.83
N PHE A 47 3.59 3.19 4.52
CA PHE A 47 2.43 2.95 5.37
C PHE A 47 1.28 3.79 4.84
N SER A 48 0.32 3.16 4.18
CA SER A 48 -0.83 3.87 3.63
C SER A 48 -2.10 3.67 4.43
N GLY A 49 -2.91 4.71 4.50
CA GLY A 49 -4.34 4.60 4.77
C GLY A 49 -5.09 3.86 3.65
N PRO A 50 -6.40 3.66 3.80
CA PRO A 50 -7.20 2.87 2.87
C PRO A 50 -7.30 3.51 1.49
N VAL A 51 -7.10 2.70 0.46
CA VAL A 51 -7.32 3.07 -0.94
C VAL A 51 -8.65 2.47 -1.41
N THR A 52 -9.68 3.29 -1.59
CA THR A 52 -11.04 2.86 -1.99
C THR A 52 -11.19 2.60 -3.49
N GLY A 53 -10.07 2.43 -4.18
CA GLY A 53 -10.02 2.07 -5.59
C GLY A 53 -8.80 1.20 -5.83
N SER A 54 -7.96 1.58 -6.80
CA SER A 54 -6.80 0.78 -7.20
C SER A 54 -5.49 1.32 -6.65
N SER A 55 -4.63 0.39 -6.27
CA SER A 55 -3.22 0.63 -6.03
C SER A 55 -2.40 0.02 -7.16
N PHE A 56 -1.57 0.83 -7.82
CA PHE A 56 -0.67 0.39 -8.88
C PHE A 56 0.77 0.60 -8.45
N LEU A 57 1.53 -0.50 -8.43
CA LEU A 57 2.92 -0.56 -7.99
C LEU A 57 3.78 -0.97 -9.17
N ASP A 58 4.72 -0.12 -9.55
CA ASP A 58 5.60 -0.36 -10.70
C ASP A 58 7.05 0.03 -10.39
N ALA A 59 8.00 -0.83 -10.75
CA ALA A 59 9.43 -0.64 -10.46
C ALA A 59 9.70 -0.37 -8.97
N VAL A 60 9.17 -1.22 -8.09
CA VAL A 60 9.41 -1.15 -6.65
C VAL A 60 10.44 -2.23 -6.27
N HIS A 61 11.47 -1.85 -5.52
CA HIS A 61 12.59 -2.75 -5.22
C HIS A 61 13.05 -2.64 -3.77
N ASP A 62 13.43 -3.76 -3.14
CA ASP A 62 14.05 -3.80 -1.81
C ASP A 62 13.24 -2.99 -0.79
N SER A 63 11.92 -3.16 -0.77
CA SER A 63 10.99 -2.26 -0.08
C SER A 63 9.96 -3.01 0.76
N LEU A 64 9.25 -2.28 1.62
CA LEU A 64 8.18 -2.80 2.44
C LEU A 64 6.96 -1.88 2.35
N LEU A 65 5.81 -2.44 1.99
CA LEU A 65 4.58 -1.71 1.73
C LEU A 65 3.42 -2.29 2.56
N HIS A 66 2.84 -1.46 3.42
CA HIS A 66 1.55 -1.70 4.06
C HIS A 66 0.45 -1.04 3.23
N LEU A 67 -0.44 -1.87 2.70
CA LEU A 67 -1.37 -1.43 1.65
C LEU A 67 -2.76 -2.05 1.84
N PRO A 68 -3.64 -1.37 2.58
CA PRO A 68 -5.08 -1.62 2.53
C PRO A 68 -5.70 -1.00 1.27
N SER A 69 -6.26 -1.82 0.38
CA SER A 69 -6.79 -1.34 -0.91
C SER A 69 -7.94 -2.21 -1.43
N HIS A 70 -8.82 -1.69 -2.29
CA HIS A 70 -9.81 -2.55 -2.95
C HIS A 70 -9.18 -3.44 -4.02
N GLN A 71 -8.18 -2.93 -4.75
CA GLN A 71 -7.51 -3.62 -5.85
C GLN A 71 -6.01 -3.33 -5.83
N VAL A 72 -5.18 -4.33 -6.10
CA VAL A 72 -3.73 -4.18 -6.16
C VAL A 72 -3.19 -4.78 -7.46
N ARG A 73 -2.42 -4.00 -8.21
CA ARG A 73 -1.63 -4.48 -9.36
C ARG A 73 -0.17 -4.17 -9.13
N ILE A 74 0.66 -5.21 -9.26
CA ILE A 74 2.10 -5.20 -9.02
C ILE A 74 2.80 -5.54 -10.32
N HIS A 75 3.70 -4.66 -10.76
CA HIS A 75 4.43 -4.79 -12.01
C HIS A 75 5.91 -4.49 -11.79
N SER A 76 6.80 -5.25 -12.45
CA SER A 76 8.26 -5.04 -12.42
C SER A 76 8.84 -4.80 -11.02
N THR A 77 8.32 -5.54 -10.02
CA THR A 77 8.63 -5.33 -8.61
C THR A 77 9.41 -6.51 -8.06
N HIS A 78 10.45 -6.23 -7.27
CA HIS A 78 11.38 -7.26 -6.80
C HIS A 78 11.78 -7.08 -5.34
N ASP A 79 12.08 -8.18 -4.65
CA ASP A 79 12.62 -8.18 -3.28
C ASP A 79 11.79 -7.28 -2.33
N THR A 80 10.46 -7.41 -2.39
CA THR A 80 9.55 -6.47 -1.72
C THR A 80 8.53 -7.19 -0.85
N ASP A 81 8.36 -6.65 0.35
CA ASP A 81 7.45 -7.16 1.38
C ASP A 81 6.13 -6.40 1.34
N PHE A 82 5.05 -7.16 1.31
CA PHE A 82 3.71 -6.62 1.21
C PHE A 82 2.87 -7.08 2.39
N TYR A 83 2.42 -6.12 3.18
CA TYR A 83 1.37 -6.32 4.17
C TYR A 83 0.04 -5.89 3.53
N LEU A 84 -0.74 -6.85 3.06
CA LEU A 84 -1.94 -6.59 2.25
C LEU A 84 -3.23 -6.85 3.02
N ARG A 85 -4.17 -5.92 2.86
CA ARG A 85 -5.59 -6.14 3.03
C ARG A 85 -6.25 -5.71 1.72
N VAL A 86 -6.66 -6.69 0.93
CA VAL A 86 -7.20 -6.43 -0.41
C VAL A 86 -8.51 -7.17 -0.63
N ARG A 87 -9.51 -6.48 -1.18
CA ARG A 87 -10.82 -7.07 -1.48
C ARG A 87 -10.73 -8.01 -2.67
N SER A 88 -10.09 -7.57 -3.76
CA SER A 88 -9.86 -8.41 -4.94
C SER A 88 -8.64 -9.33 -4.80
N ASN A 89 -8.45 -10.22 -5.76
CA ASN A 89 -7.17 -10.92 -5.94
C ASN A 89 -6.15 -9.93 -6.53
N PRO A 90 -4.92 -9.86 -5.99
CA PRO A 90 -3.85 -9.09 -6.60
C PRO A 90 -3.49 -9.59 -8.00
N ILE A 91 -3.08 -8.68 -8.90
CA ILE A 91 -2.49 -9.02 -10.19
C ILE A 91 -0.99 -8.77 -10.11
N ILE A 92 -0.18 -9.78 -10.42
CA ILE A 92 1.29 -9.72 -10.36
C ILE A 92 1.88 -10.06 -11.72
N GLU A 93 2.68 -9.15 -12.28
CA GLU A 93 3.28 -9.28 -13.60
C GLU A 93 4.78 -8.93 -13.53
N HIS A 94 5.62 -9.68 -14.23
CA HIS A 94 7.07 -9.41 -14.36
C HIS A 94 7.80 -9.16 -13.03
N SER A 95 7.39 -9.83 -11.95
CA SER A 95 7.86 -9.58 -10.60
C SER A 95 8.42 -10.85 -9.96
N SER A 96 9.35 -10.73 -9.02
CA SER A 96 9.97 -11.89 -8.35
C SER A 96 10.37 -11.58 -6.91
N ALA A 97 10.58 -12.61 -6.09
CA ALA A 97 10.96 -12.47 -4.68
C ALA A 97 10.01 -11.56 -3.86
N LEU A 98 8.71 -11.64 -4.15
CA LEU A 98 7.68 -10.94 -3.39
C LEU A 98 7.28 -11.78 -2.18
N ARG A 99 7.12 -11.13 -1.02
CA ARG A 99 6.65 -11.78 0.21
C ARG A 99 5.38 -11.10 0.68
N PHE A 100 4.37 -11.89 1.03
CA PHE A 100 3.05 -11.37 1.41
C PHE A 100 2.69 -11.81 2.82
N ALA A 101 2.17 -10.87 3.60
CA ALA A 101 1.67 -11.07 4.95
C ALA A 101 0.34 -10.32 5.16
N PRO A 102 -0.52 -10.76 6.08
CA PRO A 102 -1.76 -10.05 6.38
C PRO A 102 -1.48 -8.64 6.90
N CYS A 103 -2.25 -7.65 6.45
CA CYS A 103 -2.24 -6.32 7.06
C CYS A 103 -3.14 -6.30 8.32
N THR A 104 -2.59 -6.77 9.44
CA THR A 104 -3.27 -6.85 10.76
C THR A 104 -3.05 -5.60 11.62
N PHE A 105 -2.91 -4.44 10.98
CA PHE A 105 -2.32 -3.24 11.57
C PHE A 105 -3.26 -2.54 12.59
N GLU A 106 -3.44 -3.13 13.77
CA GLU A 106 -4.24 -2.59 14.89
C GLU A 106 -3.56 -1.41 15.60
N ALA A 107 -2.24 -1.27 15.47
CA ALA A 107 -1.43 -0.30 16.20
C ALA A 107 -1.28 1.08 15.53
N TRP A 108 -1.89 1.32 14.35
CA TRP A 108 -1.89 2.65 13.72
C TRP A 108 -3.08 3.48 14.21
N PRO A 109 -2.86 4.67 14.83
CA PRO A 109 -3.95 5.54 15.23
C PRO A 109 -4.73 5.97 13.98
N CYS A 110 -6.05 5.81 13.99
CA CYS A 110 -6.98 6.08 12.87
C CYS A 110 -7.24 4.90 11.89
N SER A 111 -6.71 3.70 12.11
CA SER A 111 -6.84 2.61 11.13
C SER A 111 -8.23 1.95 11.06
N GLN A 112 -8.79 1.49 12.18
CA GLN A 112 -9.97 0.61 12.11
C GLN A 112 -11.23 1.30 11.56
N GLN A 113 -11.52 2.53 12.00
CA GLN A 113 -12.68 3.26 11.50
C GLN A 113 -12.51 3.66 10.03
N LEU A 114 -11.34 4.17 9.64
CA LEU A 114 -11.08 4.48 8.22
C LEU A 114 -11.14 3.24 7.33
N LEU A 115 -10.63 2.10 7.79
CA LEU A 115 -10.74 0.81 7.10
C LEU A 115 -12.21 0.39 6.98
N SER A 116 -12.99 0.47 8.06
CA SER A 116 -14.43 0.18 8.05
C SER A 116 -15.20 1.09 7.10
N ASP A 117 -14.97 2.39 7.14
CA ASP A 117 -15.62 3.39 6.27
C ASP A 117 -15.22 3.19 4.80
N ALA A 118 -14.04 2.64 4.54
CA ALA A 118 -13.59 2.21 3.23
C ALA A 118 -14.13 0.82 2.83
N GLY A 119 -14.85 0.13 3.71
CA GLY A 119 -15.35 -1.23 3.50
C GLY A 119 -14.26 -2.30 3.45
N LEU A 120 -13.11 -2.08 4.10
CA LEU A 120 -12.01 -3.03 4.21
C LEU A 120 -12.06 -3.72 5.58
N THR A 121 -12.61 -4.92 5.59
CA THR A 121 -12.90 -5.72 6.79
C THR A 121 -11.76 -6.70 7.10
N ALA A 122 -11.87 -7.43 8.22
CA ALA A 122 -10.89 -8.45 8.59
C ALA A 122 -10.84 -9.61 7.57
N ASP A 123 -11.94 -9.86 6.87
CA ASP A 123 -12.05 -10.92 5.85
C ASP A 123 -11.28 -10.57 4.57
N ASP A 124 -10.93 -9.29 4.37
CA ASP A 124 -10.13 -8.83 3.24
C ASP A 124 -8.61 -9.04 3.45
N ASN A 125 -8.18 -9.64 4.58
CA ASN A 125 -6.76 -9.90 4.85
C ASN A 125 -6.23 -10.98 3.89
N ALA A 126 -5.34 -10.59 2.98
CA ALA A 126 -5.15 -11.25 1.70
C ALA A 126 -4.12 -12.39 1.68
N VAL A 127 -4.07 -13.27 2.69
CA VAL A 127 -3.05 -14.34 2.71
C VAL A 127 -3.62 -15.75 2.76
N VAL A 128 -4.92 -15.90 3.02
CA VAL A 128 -5.60 -17.19 2.93
C VAL A 128 -6.44 -17.16 1.65
N GLU A 129 -6.18 -18.09 0.72
CA GLU A 129 -6.99 -18.36 -0.50
C GLU A 129 -6.93 -17.38 -1.70
N LYS A 130 -5.98 -16.42 -1.75
CA LYS A 130 -5.92 -15.42 -2.85
C LYS A 130 -4.76 -15.55 -3.85
N TRP A 131 -4.09 -16.71 -3.90
CA TRP A 131 -2.91 -16.97 -4.76
C TRP A 131 -3.16 -18.10 -5.74
#